data_AF-A0AA42YQF2-F1
#
_entry.id   AF-A0AA42YQF2-F1
#
_cell.length_a   1.000
_cell.length_b   1.000
_cell.length_c   1.000
_cell.angle_alpha   90.00
_cell.angle_beta   90.00
_cell.angle_gamma   90.00
#
_symmetry.space_group_name_H-M   'P 1'
#
loop_
_entity.id
_entity.type
_entity.pdbx_description
1 polymer ?
#
loop_
_entity_poly.entity_id
_entity_poly.type
_entity_poly.pdbx_seq_one_letter_code
_entity_poly.pdbx_strand_id
1 'polypeptide(L)'
;MEETLQKPKKKTSKAVLKAMVFVVFVVAAIFLIRFTPIKNYLTADALGAFLEGAGLWAPVVYMMIYAVGVCLFVPGTLLTGLGAAIFGAYWGFLYVWIGA
;
A
#
# COMPACT_ATOMS: atom_id res chain seq x y z
N MET A 1 -48.04 3.65 -33.58
CA MET A 1 -46.85 4.53 -33.56
C MET A 1 -46.53 4.76 -32.10
N GLU A 2 -45.91 3.77 -31.45
CA GLU A 2 -45.59 3.82 -30.01
C GLU A 2 -44.08 3.68 -29.87
N GLU A 3 -43.39 4.80 -29.99
CA GLU A 3 -41.99 4.91 -29.57
C GLU A 3 -41.93 4.82 -28.04
N THR A 4 -41.66 3.61 -27.55
CA THR A 4 -41.27 3.42 -26.16
C THR A 4 -39.85 3.95 -25.97
N LEU A 5 -39.78 5.22 -25.55
CA LEU A 5 -38.56 5.91 -25.11
C LEU A 5 -37.86 5.11 -24.01
N GLN A 6 -36.94 4.23 -24.40
CA GLN A 6 -36.03 3.57 -23.47
C GLN A 6 -35.07 4.60 -22.89
N LYS A 7 -35.34 5.05 -21.65
CA LYS A 7 -34.36 5.79 -20.83
C LYS A 7 -33.10 4.93 -20.68
N PRO A 8 -31.91 5.43 -21.06
CA PRO A 8 -30.69 4.65 -20.92
C PRO A 8 -30.43 4.41 -19.44
N LYS A 9 -30.42 3.14 -19.06
CA LYS A 9 -30.15 2.64 -17.72
C LYS A 9 -28.77 3.14 -17.29
N LYS A 10 -28.73 4.14 -16.40
CA LYS A 10 -27.52 4.79 -15.87
C LYS A 10 -26.74 3.83 -14.96
N LYS A 11 -26.19 2.75 -15.53
CA LYS A 11 -25.40 1.71 -14.85
C LYS A 11 -23.92 2.13 -14.69
N THR A 12 -23.51 3.23 -15.32
CA THR A 12 -22.13 3.72 -15.39
C THR A 12 -21.72 4.64 -14.23
N SER A 13 -22.67 5.28 -13.53
CA SER A 13 -22.38 6.22 -12.44
C SER A 13 -21.54 5.60 -11.32
N LYS A 14 -21.86 4.36 -10.91
CA LYS A 14 -21.11 3.67 -9.85
C LYS A 14 -19.71 3.25 -10.30
N ALA A 15 -19.55 2.85 -11.57
CA ALA A 15 -18.26 2.47 -12.13
C ALA A 15 -17.33 3.69 -12.27
N VAL A 16 -17.87 4.81 -12.77
CA VAL A 16 -17.13 6.08 -12.90
C VAL A 16 -16.77 6.64 -11.52
N LEU A 17 -17.67 6.57 -10.54
CA LEU A 17 -17.35 6.98 -9.17
C LEU A 17 -16.25 6.11 -8.57
N LYS A 18 -16.30 4.79 -8.75
CA LYS A 18 -15.27 3.87 -8.25
C LYS A 18 -13.92 4.13 -8.91
N ALA A 19 -13.90 4.40 -10.22
CA ALA A 19 -12.71 4.80 -10.95
C ALA A 19 -12.15 6.15 -10.47
N MET A 20 -13.01 7.13 -10.22
CA MET A 20 -12.59 8.45 -9.73
C MET A 20 -12.00 8.36 -8.32
N VAL A 21 -12.62 7.60 -7.42
CA VAL A 21 -12.09 7.32 -6.07
C VAL A 21 -10.72 6.64 -6.17
N PHE A 22 -10.57 5.66 -7.06
CA PHE A 22 -9.29 5.00 -7.29
C PHE A 22 -8.22 5.98 -7.80
N VAL A 23 -8.55 6.83 -8.77
CA VAL A 23 -7.63 7.84 -9.28
C VAL A 23 -7.22 8.84 -8.18
N VAL A 24 -8.18 9.32 -7.38
CA VAL A 24 -7.89 10.21 -6.25
C VAL A 24 -6.98 9.52 -5.22
N PHE A 25 -7.23 8.25 -4.92
CA PHE A 25 -6.38 7.44 -4.04
C PHE A 25 -4.95 7.33 -4.57
N VAL A 26 -4.79 7.01 -5.86
CA VAL A 26 -3.47 6.93 -6.51
C VAL A 26 -2.75 8.28 -6.50
N VAL A 27 -3.45 9.37 -6.80
CA VAL A 27 -2.85 10.72 -6.77
C VAL A 27 -2.44 11.11 -5.35
N ALA A 28 -3.29 10.84 -4.36
CA ALA A 28 -2.97 11.09 -2.95
C ALA A 28 -1.77 10.24 -2.48
N ALA A 29 -1.71 8.97 -2.89
CA ALA A 29 -0.59 8.09 -2.63
C ALA A 29 0.73 8.63 -3.21
N ILE A 30 0.72 9.03 -4.49
CA ILE A 30 1.88 9.63 -5.15
C ILE A 30 2.31 10.92 -4.45
N PHE A 31 1.34 11.78 -4.09
CA PHE A 31 1.62 13.01 -3.35
C PHE A 31 2.27 12.74 -2.00
N LEU A 32 1.75 11.77 -1.23
CA LEU A 32 2.30 11.40 0.07
C LEU A 32 3.75 10.91 -0.03
N ILE A 33 4.07 10.07 -1.02
CA ILE A 33 5.44 9.59 -1.25
C ILE A 33 6.36 10.70 -1.76
N ARG A 34 5.82 11.63 -2.55
CA ARG A 34 6.61 12.70 -3.16
C ARG A 34 6.92 13.82 -2.18
N PHE A 35 6.00 14.11 -1.24
CA PHE A 35 6.16 15.13 -0.21
C PHE A 35 6.81 14.60 1.06
N THR A 36 6.49 13.37 1.47
CA THR A 36 7.19 12.72 2.59
C THR A 36 8.47 12.12 2.05
N PRO A 37 9.66 12.44 2.57
CA PRO A 37 10.92 11.79 2.16
C PRO A 37 10.98 10.34 2.67
N ILE A 38 10.00 9.52 2.30
CA ILE A 38 9.83 8.11 2.64
C ILE A 38 11.08 7.31 2.27
N LYS A 39 11.82 7.73 1.23
CA LYS A 39 13.10 7.14 0.84
C LYS A 39 14.14 7.11 1.96
N ASN A 40 14.12 8.10 2.87
CA ASN A 40 15.03 8.14 4.01
C ASN A 40 14.58 7.21 5.15
N TYR A 41 13.30 6.84 5.18
CA TYR A 41 12.71 5.94 6.18
C TYR A 41 12.61 4.49 5.68
N LEU A 42 12.75 4.24 4.37
CA LEU A 42 12.82 2.91 3.75
C LEU A 42 14.26 2.36 3.75
N THR A 43 14.97 2.54 4.85
CA THR A 43 16.29 1.94 5.07
C THR A 43 16.18 0.91 6.19
N ALA A 44 17.03 -0.12 6.16
CA ALA A 44 16.99 -1.18 7.16
C ALA A 44 17.22 -0.61 8.58
N ASP A 45 18.10 0.38 8.70
CA ASP A 45 18.40 1.03 9.98
C ASP A 45 17.23 1.88 10.51
N ALA A 46 16.63 2.73 9.67
CA ALA A 46 15.54 3.61 10.11
C ALA A 46 14.26 2.82 10.41
N LEU A 47 13.93 1.86 9.54
CA LEU A 47 12.78 0.99 9.75
C LEU A 47 13.02 0.02 10.91
N GLY A 48 14.24 -0.51 11.04
CA GLY A 48 14.65 -1.32 12.18
C GLY A 48 14.50 -0.59 13.50
N ALA A 49 15.05 0.63 13.62
CA ALA A 49 14.93 1.45 14.81
C ALA A 49 13.46 1.82 15.14
N PHE A 50 12.64 2.07 14.12
CA PHE A 50 11.19 2.29 14.32
C PHE A 50 10.49 1.04 14.86
N LEU A 51 10.86 -0.14 14.35
CA LEU A 51 10.30 -1.42 14.75
C LEU A 51 10.81 -1.87 16.12
N GLU A 52 12.04 -1.54 16.50
CA GLU A 52 12.54 -1.74 17.86
C GLU A 52 11.68 -1.01 18.89
N GLY A 53 11.20 0.20 18.56
CA GLY A 53 10.23 0.94 19.38
C GLY A 53 8.87 0.24 19.53
N ALA A 54 8.50 -0.63 18.58
CA ALA A 54 7.30 -1.46 18.64
C ALA A 54 7.51 -2.78 19.41
N GLY A 55 8.77 -3.19 19.64
CA GLY A 55 9.14 -4.39 20.39
C GLY A 55 8.46 -5.66 19.84
N LEU A 56 7.65 -6.32 20.67
CA LEU A 56 6.92 -7.54 20.31
C LEU A 56 5.92 -7.36 19.15
N TRP A 57 5.46 -6.12 18.90
CA TRP A 57 4.53 -5.82 17.81
C TRP A 57 5.22 -5.49 16.48
N ALA A 58 6.55 -5.49 16.45
CA ALA A 58 7.34 -5.20 15.25
C ALA A 58 6.87 -5.98 14.00
N PRO A 59 6.56 -7.29 14.05
CA PRO A 59 6.10 -8.01 12.87
C PRO A 59 4.79 -7.49 12.29
N VAL A 60 3.82 -7.19 13.16
CA VAL A 60 2.49 -6.71 12.77
C VAL A 60 2.58 -5.29 12.20
N VAL A 61 3.39 -4.44 12.84
CA VAL A 61 3.65 -3.08 12.35
C VAL A 61 4.34 -3.13 10.99
N TYR A 62 5.32 -4.01 10.81
CA TYR A 62 5.99 -4.21 9.53
C TYR A 62 5.02 -4.68 8.44
N MET A 63 4.11 -5.63 8.71
CA MET A 63 3.08 -6.06 7.74
C MET A 63 2.19 -4.89 7.32
N MET A 64 1.78 -4.03 8.26
CA MET A 64 0.98 -2.83 7.97
C MET A 64 1.76 -1.85 7.08
N ILE A 65 3.05 -1.63 7.38
CA ILE A 65 3.94 -0.80 6.54
C ILE A 65 4.10 -1.42 5.16
N TYR A 66 4.23 -2.73 5.06
CA TYR A 66 4.32 -3.44 3.80
C TYR A 66 3.06 -3.24 2.96
N ALA A 67 1.88 -3.49 3.52
CA ALA A 67 0.60 -3.31 2.84
C ALA A 67 0.37 -1.86 2.39
N VAL A 68 0.64 -0.89 3.28
CA VAL A 68 0.57 0.54 2.94
C VAL A 68 1.58 0.89 1.86
N GLY A 69 2.81 0.39 1.95
CA GLY A 69 3.86 0.59 0.96
C GLY A 69 3.46 0.09 -0.43
N VAL A 70 2.89 -1.12 -0.52
CA VAL A 70 2.37 -1.67 -1.78
C VAL A 70 1.20 -0.83 -2.31
N CYS A 71 0.27 -0.42 -1.45
CA CYS A 71 -0.81 0.50 -1.83
C CYS A 71 -0.31 1.87 -2.32
N LEU A 72 0.83 2.30 -1.80
CA LEU A 72 1.57 3.48 -2.24
C LEU A 72 2.41 3.21 -3.51
N PHE A 73 2.36 2.03 -4.12
CA PHE A 73 3.20 1.66 -5.27
C PHE A 73 4.71 1.68 -4.96
N VAL A 74 5.10 1.47 -3.70
CA VAL A 74 6.49 1.18 -3.33
C VAL A 74 6.85 -0.20 -3.89
N PRO A 75 8.04 -0.38 -4.49
CA PRO A 75 8.45 -1.68 -5.01
C PRO A 75 8.44 -2.74 -3.89
N GLY A 76 7.63 -3.80 -4.07
CA GLY A 76 7.55 -4.89 -3.09
C GLY A 76 8.91 -5.57 -2.84
N THR A 77 9.78 -5.63 -3.85
CA THR A 77 11.16 -6.13 -3.71
C THR A 77 11.98 -5.35 -2.69
N LEU A 78 11.80 -4.02 -2.63
CA LEU A 78 12.46 -3.16 -1.65
C LEU A 78 11.96 -3.51 -0.25
N LEU A 79 10.65 -3.52 -0.05
CA LEU A 79 10.02 -3.84 1.23
C LEU A 79 10.44 -5.24 1.70
N THR A 80 10.32 -6.26 0.84
CA THR A 80 10.75 -7.63 1.13
C THR A 80 12.23 -7.70 1.52
N GLY A 81 13.10 -6.97 0.82
CA GLY A 81 14.52 -6.87 1.17
C GLY A 81 14.73 -6.27 2.56
N LEU A 82 13.97 -5.22 2.91
CA LEU A 82 14.02 -4.62 4.25
C LEU A 82 13.52 -5.60 5.32
N GLY A 83 12.44 -6.33 5.08
CA GLY A 83 11.94 -7.35 6.00
C GLY A 83 12.96 -8.47 6.25
N ALA A 84 13.63 -8.93 5.20
CA ALA A 84 14.71 -9.92 5.31
C ALA A 84 15.94 -9.36 6.05
N ALA A 85 16.27 -8.08 5.85
CA ALA A 85 17.39 -7.42 6.53
C ALA A 85 17.10 -7.20 8.03
N ILE A 86 15.86 -6.88 8.40
CA ILE A 86 15.47 -6.53 9.79
C ILE A 86 15.16 -7.78 10.62
N PHE A 87 14.38 -8.72 10.09
CA PHE A 87 13.93 -9.92 10.82
C PHE A 87 14.74 -11.19 10.49
N GLY A 88 15.67 -11.09 9.54
CA GLY A 88 16.37 -12.24 8.96
C GLY A 88 15.56 -12.92 7.85
N ALA A 89 16.21 -13.80 7.08
CA ALA A 89 15.63 -14.38 5.86
C ALA A 89 14.34 -15.19 6.11
N TYR A 90 14.29 -16.03 7.15
CA TYR A 90 13.14 -16.90 7.43
C TYR A 90 11.93 -16.13 7.96
N TRP A 91 12.11 -15.31 9.00
CA TRP A 91 11.02 -14.54 9.61
C TRP A 91 10.58 -13.37 8.72
N GLY A 92 11.52 -12.70 8.06
CA GLY A 92 11.23 -11.67 7.07
C GLY A 92 10.37 -12.21 5.93
N PHE A 93 10.68 -13.40 5.40
CA PHE A 93 9.84 -14.06 4.40
C PHE A 93 8.42 -14.33 4.92
N LEU A 94 8.28 -14.90 6.11
CA LEU A 94 6.97 -15.20 6.68
C LEU A 94 6.11 -13.94 6.85
N TYR A 95 6.70 -12.86 7.35
CA TYR A 95 5.96 -11.62 7.59
C TYR A 95 5.61 -10.89 6.29
N VAL A 96 6.52 -10.88 5.31
CA VAL A 96 6.23 -10.39 3.96
C VAL A 96 5.11 -11.20 3.33
N TRP A 97 5.13 -12.53 3.45
CA TRP A 97 4.13 -13.39 2.84
C TRP A 97 2.73 -13.18 3.42
N ILE A 98 2.63 -12.89 4.72
CA ILE A 98 1.36 -12.55 5.38
C ILE A 98 0.92 -11.11 5.03
N GLY A 99 1.85 -10.19 4.86
CA GLY A 99 1.56 -8.78 4.58
C GLY A 99 1.30 -8.45 3.10
N ALA A 100 1.72 -9.33 2.18
CA ALA A 100 1.55 -9.18 0.73
C ALA A 100 0.18 -9.62 0.24
#